data_AF-M2QZM0-F1
#
_entry.id   AF-M2QZM0-F1
#
_cell.length_a   1.000
_cell.length_b   1.000
_cell.length_c   1.000
_cell.angle_alpha   90.00
_cell.angle_beta   90.00
_cell.angle_gamma   90.00
#
_symmetry.space_group_name_H-M   'P 1'
#
loop_
_entity.id
_entity.type
_entity.pdbx_description
1 polymer ?
#
loop_
_entity_poly.entity_id
_entity_poly.type
_entity_poly.pdbx_seq_one_letter_code
_entity_poly.pdbx_strand_id
1 'polypeptide(L)'
;GAYHKWCKDTSFLSMLREDIEARANAKKAVQATLDPHVQPLPTRVTPYSDELMKETTLKWVISTDQPLSAIEEPAFVEMLNVAARAKGAIKL
;
A
#
# COMPACT_ATOMS: atom_id res chain seq x y z
N GLY A 1 -5.42 7.34 50.64
CA GLY A 1 -6.20 8.13 51.63
C GLY A 1 -7.61 7.59 51.79
N ALA A 2 -8.34 8.04 52.81
CA ALA A 2 -9.73 7.63 53.08
C ALA A 2 -10.67 7.87 51.87
N TYR A 3 -10.43 8.97 51.14
CA TYR A 3 -11.15 9.31 49.91
C TYR A 3 -11.05 8.22 48.82
N HIS A 4 -9.84 7.77 48.45
CA HIS A 4 -9.70 6.73 47.43
C HIS A 4 -10.33 5.39 47.83
N LYS A 5 -10.34 5.06 49.13
CA LYS A 5 -11.03 3.85 49.64
C LYS A 5 -12.54 3.97 49.43
N TRP A 6 -13.12 5.11 49.83
CA TRP A 6 -14.54 5.39 49.59
C TRP A 6 -14.89 5.37 48.10
N CYS A 7 -14.06 5.97 47.24
CA CYS A 7 -14.25 5.92 45.79
C CYS A 7 -14.27 4.49 45.26
N LYS A 8 -13.36 3.63 45.75
CA LYS A 8 -13.31 2.21 45.37
C LYS A 8 -14.55 1.46 45.82
N ASP A 9 -14.98 1.66 47.05
CA ASP A 9 -16.11 0.94 47.66
C ASP A 9 -17.46 1.37 47.06
N THR A 10 -17.58 2.62 46.64
CA THR A 10 -18.79 3.17 46.00
C THR A 10 -18.77 3.04 44.48
N SER A 11 -17.74 2.42 43.89
CA SER A 11 -17.49 2.41 42.44
C SER A 11 -17.49 3.83 41.82
N PHE A 12 -17.16 4.83 42.63
CA PHE A 12 -17.06 6.22 42.21
C PHE A 12 -15.69 6.48 41.62
N LEU A 13 -15.69 7.13 40.46
CA LEU A 13 -14.46 7.50 39.77
C LEU A 13 -13.81 8.69 40.48
N SER A 14 -12.58 8.53 40.96
CA SER A 14 -11.85 9.65 41.55
C SER A 14 -11.62 10.78 40.54
N MET A 15 -12.03 11.98 40.93
CA MET A 15 -11.90 13.22 40.15
C MET A 15 -10.83 14.15 40.72
N LEU A 16 -9.96 13.65 41.58
CA LEU A 16 -8.78 14.39 42.02
C LEU A 16 -7.88 14.67 40.82
N ARG A 17 -7.28 15.86 40.80
CA ARG A 17 -6.42 16.32 39.71
C ARG A 17 -5.30 15.31 39.41
N GLU A 18 -4.67 14.76 40.44
CA GLU A 18 -3.61 13.75 40.32
C GLU A 18 -4.09 12.48 39.60
N ASP A 19 -5.28 11.97 39.95
CA ASP A 19 -5.86 10.77 39.35
C ASP A 19 -6.35 11.01 37.92
N ILE A 20 -6.75 12.24 37.60
CA ILE A 20 -7.10 12.65 36.23
C ILE A 20 -5.83 12.69 35.37
N GLU A 21 -4.77 13.33 35.86
CA GLU A 21 -3.48 13.42 35.19
C GLU A 21 -2.86 12.03 34.98
N ALA A 22 -2.88 11.17 36.01
CA ALA A 22 -2.39 9.79 35.93
C ALA A 22 -3.12 8.97 34.85
N ARG A 23 -4.45 9.09 34.75
CA ARG A 23 -5.24 8.40 33.71
C ARG A 23 -4.98 8.96 32.31
N ALA A 24 -4.82 10.28 32.18
CA ALA A 24 -4.46 10.89 30.90
C ALA A 24 -3.09 10.40 30.42
N ASN A 25 -2.12 10.29 31.33
CA ASN A 25 -0.78 9.79 31.02
C ASN A 25 -0.78 8.29 30.69
N ALA A 26 -1.53 7.48 31.44
CA ALA A 26 -1.71 6.06 31.14
C ALA A 26 -2.33 5.84 29.74
N LYS A 27 -3.32 6.67 29.34
CA LYS A 27 -3.90 6.60 27.99
C LYS A 27 -2.91 6.99 26.90
N LYS A 28 -2.06 8.00 27.13
CA LYS A 28 -0.99 8.39 26.19
C LYS A 28 0.07 7.30 26.04
N ALA A 29 0.39 6.58 27.11
CA ALA A 29 1.33 5.47 27.08
C ALA A 29 0.81 4.24 26.31
N VAL A 30 -0.51 4.17 26.05
CA VAL A 30 -1.17 3.07 25.32
C VAL A 30 -1.47 3.46 23.87
N GLN A 31 -0.69 4.37 23.27
CA GLN A 31 -0.79 4.63 21.84
C GLN A 31 -0.47 3.33 21.07
N ALA A 32 -1.48 2.75 20.43
CA ALA A 32 -1.32 1.56 19.60
C ALA A 32 -0.33 1.86 18.46
N THR A 33 0.66 0.99 18.27
CA THR A 33 1.53 1.06 17.09
C THR A 33 0.70 0.73 15.85
N LEU A 34 1.05 1.33 14.71
CA LEU A 34 0.35 1.08 13.45
C LEU A 34 0.65 -0.30 12.86
N ASP A 35 1.54 -1.09 13.47
CA ASP A 35 1.98 -2.41 13.00
C ASP A 35 0.84 -3.36 12.58
N PRO A 36 -0.29 -3.47 13.30
CA PRO A 36 -1.38 -4.36 12.89
C PRO A 36 -2.06 -3.94 11.58
N HIS A 37 -1.84 -2.70 11.12
CA HIS A 37 -2.42 -2.14 9.91
C HIS A 37 -1.38 -1.89 8.79
N VAL A 38 -0.10 -2.17 9.04
CA VAL A 38 0.94 -2.07 8.00
C VAL A 38 0.79 -3.29 7.08
N GLN A 39 0.13 -3.10 5.94
CA GLN A 39 0.17 -4.07 4.86
C GLN A 39 1.42 -3.84 4.00
N PRO A 40 2.12 -4.91 3.58
CA PRO A 40 3.17 -4.78 2.58
C PRO A 40 2.60 -4.13 1.33
N LEU A 41 3.32 -3.15 0.79
CA LEU A 41 2.91 -2.47 -0.44
C LEU A 41 2.70 -3.54 -1.52
N PRO A 42 1.53 -3.60 -2.19
CA PRO A 42 1.37 -4.50 -3.32
C PRO A 42 2.47 -4.19 -4.33
N THR A 43 3.03 -5.25 -4.93
CA THR A 43 4.09 -5.16 -5.94
C THR A 43 3.65 -4.14 -6.99
N ARG A 44 4.27 -2.96 -6.99
CA ARG A 44 3.92 -1.91 -7.94
C ARG A 44 4.35 -2.41 -9.30
N VAL A 45 3.37 -2.64 -10.19
CA VAL A 45 3.63 -2.84 -11.61
C VAL A 45 4.40 -1.60 -12.08
N THR A 46 5.56 -1.81 -12.71
CA THR A 46 6.35 -0.69 -13.24
C THR A 46 5.45 0.13 -14.15
N PRO A 47 5.27 1.44 -13.89
CA PRO A 47 4.41 2.26 -14.71
C PRO A 47 4.95 2.30 -16.14
N TYR A 48 4.04 2.49 -17.10
CA TYR A 48 4.41 2.68 -18.49
C TYR A 48 5.37 3.87 -18.63
N SER A 49 6.43 3.67 -19.41
CA SER A 49 7.34 4.70 -19.87
C SER A 49 7.68 4.41 -21.33
N ASP A 50 7.72 5.43 -22.19
CA ASP A 50 8.07 5.30 -23.59
C ASP A 50 9.48 4.70 -23.77
N GLU A 51 10.41 5.02 -22.87
CA GLU A 51 11.77 4.48 -22.88
C GLU A 51 11.77 2.98 -22.60
N LEU A 52 11.07 2.56 -21.54
CA LEU A 52 10.94 1.16 -21.17
C LEU A 52 10.23 0.35 -22.26
N MET A 53 9.22 0.94 -22.90
CA MET A 53 8.51 0.30 -24.01
C MET A 53 9.45 0.10 -25.21
N LYS A 54 10.25 1.11 -25.58
CA LYS A 54 11.23 0.99 -26.66
C LYS A 54 12.29 -0.06 -26.37
N GLU A 55 12.85 -0.07 -25.16
CA GLU A 55 13.85 -1.06 -24.76
C GLU A 55 13.31 -2.49 -24.80
N THR A 56 12.12 -2.70 -24.24
CA THR A 56 11.48 -4.03 -24.23
C THR A 56 11.10 -4.50 -25.63
N THR A 57 10.61 -3.59 -26.48
CA THR A 57 10.30 -3.87 -27.89
C THR A 57 11.56 -4.23 -28.66
N LEU A 58 12.64 -3.46 -28.52
CA LEU A 58 13.92 -3.73 -29.17
C LEU A 58 14.50 -5.08 -28.74
N LYS A 59 14.42 -5.39 -27.44
CA LYS A 59 14.85 -6.69 -26.92
C LYS A 59 14.05 -7.83 -27.51
N TRP A 60 12.73 -7.68 -27.64
CA TRP A 60 11.87 -8.66 -28.30
C TRP A 60 12.28 -8.85 -29.77
N VAL A 61 12.43 -7.76 -30.54
CA VAL A 61 12.87 -7.80 -31.95
C VAL A 61 14.19 -8.54 -32.12
N ILE A 62 15.21 -8.23 -31.31
CA ILE A 62 16.51 -8.92 -31.35
C ILE A 62 16.37 -10.39 -30.98
N SER A 63 15.60 -10.72 -29.93
CA SER A 63 15.47 -12.10 -29.44
C SER A 63 14.72 -13.03 -30.40
N THR A 64 13.87 -12.46 -31.26
CA THR A 64 13.00 -13.19 -32.18
C THR A 64 13.39 -13.01 -33.65
N ASP A 65 14.52 -12.33 -33.89
CA ASP A 65 15.07 -12.00 -35.22
C ASP A 65 14.04 -11.38 -36.15
N GLN A 66 13.25 -10.44 -35.63
CA GLN A 66 12.22 -9.75 -36.40
C GLN A 66 12.81 -8.53 -37.11
N PRO A 67 12.26 -8.13 -38.27
CA PRO A 67 12.62 -6.87 -38.89
C PRO A 67 12.09 -5.69 -38.05
N LEU A 68 12.78 -4.54 -38.11
CA LEU A 68 12.33 -3.30 -37.45
C LEU A 68 10.93 -2.86 -37.90
N SER A 69 10.56 -3.16 -39.15
CA SER A 69 9.22 -2.88 -39.68
C SER A 69 8.10 -3.65 -38.98
N ALA A 70 8.41 -4.76 -38.29
CA ALA A 70 7.40 -5.52 -37.55
C ALA A 70 6.78 -4.72 -36.40
N ILE A 71 7.46 -3.69 -35.89
CA ILE A 71 6.93 -2.80 -34.85
C ILE A 71 5.85 -1.86 -35.41
N GLU A 72 5.93 -1.55 -36.71
CA GLU A 72 4.98 -0.67 -37.41
C GLU A 72 3.78 -1.44 -37.97
N GLU A 73 3.82 -2.77 -37.94
CA GLU A 73 2.74 -3.61 -38.44
C GLU A 73 1.44 -3.37 -37.66
N PRO A 74 0.31 -3.10 -38.33
CA PRO A 74 -0.94 -2.76 -37.67
C PRO A 74 -1.42 -3.82 -36.68
N ALA A 75 -1.21 -5.10 -37.00
CA ALA A 75 -1.60 -6.21 -36.13
C ALA A 75 -0.81 -6.24 -34.81
N PHE A 76 0.48 -5.88 -34.85
CA PHE A 76 1.32 -5.78 -33.65
C PHE A 76 0.86 -4.62 -32.75
N VAL A 77 0.57 -3.46 -33.35
CA VAL A 77 0.04 -2.29 -32.64
C VAL A 77 -1.35 -2.59 -32.04
N GLU A 78 -2.21 -3.30 -32.76
CA GLU A 78 -3.52 -3.71 -32.26
C GLU A 78 -3.40 -4.66 -31.06
N MET A 79 -2.51 -5.66 -31.13
CA MET A 79 -2.24 -6.57 -30.02
C MET A 79 -1.78 -5.81 -28.76
N LEU A 80 -0.88 -4.85 -28.90
CA LEU A 80 -0.43 -4.00 -27.79
C LEU A 80 -1.56 -3.15 -27.21
N ASN A 81 -2.43 -2.59 -28.06
CA ASN A 81 -3.59 -1.81 -27.61
C ASN A 81 -4.60 -2.66 -26.83
N VAL A 82 -4.82 -3.91 -27.25
CA VAL A 82 -5.66 -4.87 -26.51
C VAL A 82 -5.03 -5.19 -25.15
N ALA A 83 -3.73 -5.47 -25.14
CA ALA A 83 -2.96 -5.74 -23.93
C ALA A 83 -3.00 -4.56 -22.94
N ALA A 84 -2.81 -3.33 -23.41
CA ALA A 84 -2.80 -2.12 -22.58
C ALA A 84 -4.15 -1.84 -21.88
N ARG A 85 -5.25 -2.34 -22.44
CA ARG A 85 -6.61 -2.17 -21.87
C ARG A 85 -6.99 -3.29 -20.89
N ALA A 86 -6.16 -4.33 -20.75
CA ALA A 86 -6.46 -5.44 -19.86
C ALA A 86 -6.44 -4.99 -18.39
N LYS A 87 -7.48 -5.35 -17.64
CA LYS A 87 -7.52 -5.13 -16.18
C LYS A 87 -6.81 -6.28 -15.48
N GLY A 88 -5.50 -6.13 -15.27
CA GLY A 88 -4.67 -7.11 -14.58
C GLY A 88 -3.68 -7.82 -15.51
N ALA A 89 -3.15 -8.95 -15.06
CA ALA A 89 -2.18 -9.73 -15.83
C ALA A 89 -2.84 -10.42 -17.03
N ILE A 90 -2.21 -10.32 -18.20
CA ILE A 90 -2.61 -11.01 -19.41
C ILE A 90 -2.14 -12.46 -19.32
N LYS A 91 -3.02 -13.41 -19.65
CA LYS A 91 -2.68 -14.83 -19.81
C LYS A 91 -2.80 -15.17 -21.29
N LEU A 92 -1.69 -15.64 -21.87
CA LEU A 92 -1.60 -16.11 -23.25
C LEU A 92 -1.60 -17.64 -23.28
#